data_AF-A0A2M8N9A6-F1
#
_entry.id   AF-A0A2M8N9A6-F1
#
_cell.length_a   1.000
_cell.length_b   1.000
_cell.length_c   1.000
_cell.angle_alpha   90.00
_cell.angle_beta   90.00
_cell.angle_gamma   90.00
#
_symmetry.space_group_name_H-M   'P 1'
#
loop_
_entity.id
_entity.type
_entity.pdbx_description
1 polymer ?
#
loop_
_entity_poly.entity_id
_entity_poly.type
_entity_poly.pdbx_seq_one_letter_code
_entity_poly.pdbx_strand_id
1 'polypeptide(L)'
;MPRIYLSVLEPQFEFAQQIKTALSGTFESLHIITAQPAQPADLLLVIAGEDWSQQIMQDSVQYELVASALQRQDIPIVVILPQDTPMPKMTDLPQALHGIAYMKHLNVHTDEARYQADLIQLAKIIDAHINRHKTPASGFPVNLVLFVLIILFALFIILVPNDDPTVPVDGMNVGKTVQIGVAVSLNPDTIDQGNTLINGLFLALQTRPDVIVDGNRYPVDLITLDTNCTSLGAVRVAEALTADPLLLGVIGPLCEVSCTASASIYETNGYAVISPACQTPNLTTFSTFNRTVPSRTGVAVAAADYAQTLTTPQNTLVIHDEQIIARDLAQAFIAQYPTAPQTITINTTQLDFDALMADILNPQVVYFAGRAATAAELRSRLADDVTLILALPDDDYITFAGQAAEGTLAFELVDPPLDEFATQYAQTFQTPAASPVYAYSYDALNMLMDTIEATAVTDDDGNLIINRASLNAAIRAYSGQGITGALNCNNTGECAQYHTRLIQVQNGGWTHGDGLLD
;
A
#
# COMPACT_ATOMS: atom_id res chain seq x y z
N MET A 1 -30.58 -15.23 12.40
CA MET A 1 -30.11 -14.01 13.08
C MET A 1 -28.61 -14.14 13.26
N PRO A 2 -27.84 -13.05 13.09
CA PRO A 2 -26.38 -13.09 13.23
C PRO A 2 -26.00 -13.49 14.66
N ARG A 3 -25.11 -14.47 14.82
CA ARG A 3 -24.58 -14.94 16.10
C ARG A 3 -23.56 -13.94 16.60
N ILE A 4 -23.89 -13.20 17.66
CA ILE A 4 -22.99 -12.21 18.24
C ILE A 4 -22.45 -12.81 19.52
N TYR A 5 -21.15 -13.05 19.56
CA TYR A 5 -20.50 -13.65 20.72
C TYR A 5 -19.77 -12.57 21.51
N LEU A 6 -19.91 -12.64 22.83
CA LEU A 6 -19.21 -11.77 23.75
C LEU A 6 -18.21 -12.63 24.53
N SER A 7 -16.93 -12.46 24.20
CA SER A 7 -15.79 -13.03 24.91
C SER A 7 -15.47 -12.18 26.12
N VAL A 8 -15.44 -12.82 27.29
CA VAL A 8 -15.28 -12.14 28.59
C VAL A 8 -14.58 -13.06 29.58
N LEU A 9 -13.69 -12.49 30.37
CA LEU A 9 -13.01 -13.15 31.50
C LEU A 9 -13.73 -12.86 32.82
N GLU A 10 -13.54 -13.71 33.83
CA GLU A 10 -14.29 -13.68 35.09
C GLU A 10 -14.43 -12.27 35.72
N PRO A 11 -13.38 -11.43 35.83
CA PRO A 11 -13.49 -10.12 36.47
C PRO A 11 -14.44 -9.15 35.76
N GLN A 12 -14.76 -9.40 34.49
CA GLN A 12 -15.60 -8.54 33.66
C GLN A 12 -17.00 -9.13 33.41
N PHE A 13 -17.36 -10.24 34.09
CA PHE A 13 -18.60 -10.94 33.83
C PHE A 13 -19.85 -10.12 34.17
N GLU A 14 -19.86 -9.38 35.28
CA GLU A 14 -21.00 -8.50 35.62
C GLU A 14 -21.18 -7.38 34.58
N PHE A 15 -20.08 -6.78 34.12
CA PHE A 15 -20.09 -5.77 33.07
C PHE A 15 -20.63 -6.33 31.74
N ALA A 16 -20.20 -7.54 31.37
CA ALA A 16 -20.74 -8.26 30.22
C ALA A 16 -22.26 -8.50 30.33
N GLN A 17 -22.76 -8.87 31.52
CA GLN A 17 -24.20 -9.06 31.73
C GLN A 17 -24.98 -7.74 31.60
N GLN A 18 -24.40 -6.62 32.03
CA GLN A 18 -25.01 -5.30 31.87
C GLN A 18 -25.12 -4.92 30.39
N ILE A 19 -24.05 -5.09 29.61
CA ILE A 19 -24.05 -4.86 28.15
C ILE A 19 -25.07 -5.76 27.47
N LYS A 20 -25.06 -7.07 27.79
CA LYS A 20 -25.99 -8.04 27.21
C LYS A 20 -27.45 -7.66 27.53
N THR A 21 -27.74 -7.30 28.77
CA THR A 21 -29.09 -6.91 29.19
C THR A 21 -29.55 -5.65 28.46
N ALA A 22 -28.69 -4.63 28.38
CA ALA A 22 -29.00 -3.37 27.71
C ALA A 22 -29.25 -3.56 26.20
N LEU A 23 -28.52 -4.46 25.56
CA LEU A 23 -28.61 -4.73 24.13
C LEU A 23 -29.62 -5.83 23.76
N SER A 24 -30.16 -6.56 24.74
CA SER A 24 -31.06 -7.71 24.50
C SER A 24 -32.34 -7.34 23.73
N GLY A 25 -32.83 -6.10 23.86
CA GLY A 25 -33.97 -5.60 23.09
C GLY A 25 -33.68 -5.27 21.63
N THR A 26 -32.40 -5.21 21.23
CA THR A 26 -31.95 -4.89 19.87
C THR A 26 -31.28 -6.10 19.19
N PHE A 27 -30.53 -6.90 19.95
CA PHE A 27 -29.78 -8.05 19.45
C PHE A 27 -30.10 -9.31 20.27
N GLU A 28 -31.20 -9.99 19.92
CA GLU A 28 -31.66 -11.20 20.62
C GLU A 28 -30.65 -12.37 20.60
N SER A 29 -29.70 -12.34 19.65
CA SER A 29 -28.67 -13.36 19.44
C SER A 29 -27.29 -12.98 20.03
N LEU A 30 -27.26 -12.06 21.00
CA LEU A 30 -26.06 -11.72 21.78
C LEU A 30 -25.85 -12.71 22.92
N HIS A 31 -24.78 -13.49 22.83
CA HIS A 31 -24.44 -14.56 23.78
C HIS A 31 -23.09 -14.33 24.44
N ILE A 32 -23.06 -14.37 25.77
CA ILE A 32 -21.82 -14.47 26.55
C ILE A 32 -21.30 -15.89 26.43
N ILE A 33 -20.05 -16.04 26.01
CA ILE A 33 -19.46 -17.36 25.79
C ILE A 33 -18.75 -17.82 27.06
N THR A 34 -19.18 -18.96 27.59
CA THR A 34 -18.58 -19.62 28.77
C THR A 34 -18.05 -21.03 28.46
N ALA A 35 -18.23 -21.50 27.24
CA ALA A 35 -17.75 -22.80 26.73
C ALA A 35 -17.58 -22.72 25.21
N GLN A 36 -16.77 -23.60 24.62
CA GLN A 36 -16.52 -23.59 23.17
C GLN A 36 -17.83 -23.68 22.36
N PRO A 37 -18.14 -22.70 21.51
CA PRO A 37 -19.40 -22.68 20.77
C PRO A 37 -19.36 -23.70 19.63
N ALA A 38 -20.49 -24.38 19.41
CA ALA A 38 -20.61 -25.39 18.34
C ALA A 38 -20.64 -24.79 16.92
N GLN A 39 -20.86 -23.47 16.82
CA GLN A 39 -20.88 -22.73 15.57
C GLN A 39 -20.07 -21.45 15.74
N PRO A 40 -19.47 -20.92 14.67
CA PRO A 40 -18.70 -19.68 14.77
C PRO A 40 -19.57 -18.45 14.94
N ALA A 41 -18.98 -17.39 15.50
CA ALA A 41 -19.60 -16.08 15.57
C ALA A 41 -19.75 -15.47 14.16
N ASP A 42 -20.81 -14.70 13.96
CA ASP A 42 -20.92 -13.78 12.83
C ASP A 42 -20.38 -12.37 13.20
N LEU A 43 -20.17 -12.11 14.50
CA LEU A 43 -19.49 -10.95 15.09
C LEU A 43 -18.96 -11.33 16.47
N LEU A 44 -17.67 -11.04 16.75
CA LEU A 44 -17.06 -11.24 18.06
C LEU A 44 -16.83 -9.91 18.77
N LEU A 45 -17.35 -9.79 19.99
CA LEU A 45 -17.08 -8.71 20.91
C LEU A 45 -16.11 -9.22 21.98
N VAL A 46 -14.98 -8.55 22.19
CA VAL A 46 -13.98 -8.94 23.18
C VAL A 46 -13.93 -7.89 24.27
N ILE A 47 -14.26 -8.26 25.51
CA ILE A 47 -14.10 -7.35 26.66
C ILE A 47 -12.70 -7.51 27.23
N ALA A 48 -11.86 -6.50 27.00
CA ALA A 48 -10.49 -6.44 27.47
C ALA A 48 -10.39 -5.45 28.63
N GLY A 49 -10.61 -5.94 29.85
CA GLY A 49 -10.42 -5.17 31.08
C GLY A 49 -8.96 -5.14 31.56
N GLU A 50 -8.76 -4.66 32.78
CA GLU A 50 -7.45 -4.71 33.44
C GLU A 50 -6.89 -6.14 33.48
N ASP A 51 -5.58 -6.26 33.25
CA ASP A 51 -4.82 -7.51 33.22
C ASP A 51 -5.34 -8.58 32.22
N TRP A 52 -6.16 -8.18 31.24
CA TRP A 52 -6.72 -9.10 30.26
C TRP A 52 -5.66 -9.92 29.53
N SER A 53 -4.53 -9.30 29.16
CA SER A 53 -3.41 -9.97 28.48
C SER A 53 -2.83 -11.13 29.28
N GLN A 54 -2.78 -11.02 30.62
CA GLN A 54 -2.29 -12.07 31.51
C GLN A 54 -3.34 -13.15 31.74
N GLN A 55 -4.60 -12.75 31.89
CA GLN A 55 -5.70 -13.66 32.22
C GLN A 55 -6.17 -14.49 31.02
N ILE A 56 -6.16 -13.92 29.81
CA ILE A 56 -6.61 -14.62 28.59
C ILE A 56 -5.79 -15.88 28.32
N MET A 57 -4.50 -15.89 28.70
CA MET A 57 -3.62 -17.05 28.55
C MET A 57 -3.97 -18.21 29.50
N GLN A 58 -4.74 -17.92 30.56
CA GLN A 58 -5.14 -18.91 31.57
C GLN A 58 -6.54 -19.48 31.29
N ASP A 59 -7.31 -18.83 30.41
CA ASP A 59 -8.63 -19.26 29.98
C ASP A 59 -8.58 -19.82 28.56
N SER A 60 -8.43 -21.15 28.44
CA SER A 60 -8.32 -21.83 27.14
C SER A 60 -9.56 -21.68 26.27
N VAL A 61 -10.73 -21.44 26.85
CA VAL A 61 -11.97 -21.25 26.07
C VAL A 61 -11.94 -19.90 25.39
N GLN A 62 -11.67 -18.83 26.15
CA GLN A 62 -11.62 -17.48 25.59
C GLN A 62 -10.40 -17.31 24.67
N TYR A 63 -9.25 -17.88 25.03
CA TYR A 63 -8.05 -17.87 24.20
C TYR A 63 -8.33 -18.42 22.80
N GLU A 64 -8.86 -19.65 22.71
CA GLU A 64 -9.14 -20.30 21.44
C GLU A 64 -10.26 -19.60 20.66
N LEU A 65 -11.27 -19.06 21.36
CA LEU A 65 -12.34 -18.28 20.71
C LEU A 65 -11.79 -17.03 20.03
N VAL A 66 -10.92 -16.28 20.71
CA VAL A 66 -10.33 -15.05 20.17
C VAL A 66 -9.28 -15.37 19.10
N ALA A 67 -8.41 -16.35 19.34
CA ALA A 67 -7.39 -16.78 18.38
C ALA A 67 -8.01 -17.31 17.08
N SER A 68 -9.03 -18.15 17.16
CA SER A 68 -9.73 -18.68 15.98
C SER A 68 -10.49 -17.59 15.22
N ALA A 69 -11.04 -16.59 15.92
CA ALA A 69 -11.65 -15.44 15.26
C ALA A 69 -10.61 -14.57 14.55
N LEU A 70 -9.43 -14.35 15.13
CA LEU A 70 -8.34 -13.58 14.50
C LEU A 70 -7.74 -14.29 13.28
N GLN A 71 -7.71 -15.63 13.29
CA GLN A 71 -7.30 -16.42 12.13
C GLN A 71 -8.33 -16.36 10.99
N ARG A 72 -9.56 -15.92 11.28
CA ARG A 72 -10.67 -15.86 10.35
C ARG A 72 -10.91 -14.45 9.85
N GLN A 73 -10.62 -14.21 8.59
CA GLN A 73 -10.77 -12.90 7.94
C GLN A 73 -12.23 -12.48 7.71
N ASP A 74 -13.19 -13.36 7.97
CA ASP A 74 -14.63 -13.17 7.74
C ASP A 74 -15.42 -12.84 9.02
N ILE A 75 -14.80 -12.90 10.21
CA ILE A 75 -15.44 -12.56 11.48
C ILE A 75 -14.98 -11.17 11.92
N PRO A 76 -15.86 -10.16 11.93
CA PRO A 76 -15.51 -8.87 12.51
C PRO A 76 -15.27 -9.00 14.02
N ILE A 77 -14.27 -8.29 14.53
CA ILE A 77 -13.92 -8.25 15.96
C ILE A 77 -14.01 -6.80 16.43
N VAL A 78 -14.70 -6.57 17.55
CA VAL A 78 -14.76 -5.27 18.23
C VAL A 78 -14.25 -5.44 19.64
N VAL A 79 -13.26 -4.65 20.03
CA VAL A 79 -12.74 -4.68 21.40
C VAL A 79 -13.45 -3.65 22.26
N ILE A 80 -13.88 -4.06 23.44
CA ILE A 80 -14.59 -3.23 24.41
C ILE A 80 -13.64 -3.05 25.60
N LEU A 81 -13.32 -1.81 25.91
CA LEU A 81 -12.45 -1.43 27.02
C LEU A 81 -13.33 -0.84 28.14
N PRO A 82 -13.48 -1.53 29.28
CA PRO A 82 -14.20 -0.97 30.43
C PRO A 82 -13.45 0.25 30.99
N GLN A 83 -14.15 1.36 31.25
CA GLN A 83 -13.63 2.49 32.04
C GLN A 83 -12.26 3.04 31.60
N ASP A 84 -12.07 3.29 30.29
CA ASP A 84 -10.82 3.81 29.71
C ASP A 84 -9.58 2.94 30.00
N THR A 85 -9.78 1.64 30.22
CA THR A 85 -8.67 0.69 30.33
C THR A 85 -7.81 0.75 29.07
N PRO A 86 -6.47 0.73 29.21
CA PRO A 86 -5.59 0.81 28.04
C PRO A 86 -5.73 -0.45 27.19
N MET A 87 -5.60 -0.28 25.88
CA MET A 87 -5.54 -1.40 24.95
C MET A 87 -4.41 -2.38 25.37
N PRO A 88 -4.63 -3.70 25.34
CA PRO A 88 -3.57 -4.67 25.61
C PRO A 88 -2.38 -4.44 24.66
N LYS A 89 -1.18 -4.32 25.22
CA LYS A 89 0.03 -4.13 24.41
C LYS A 89 0.36 -5.42 23.67
N MET A 90 0.79 -5.28 22.42
CA MET A 90 1.20 -6.43 21.60
C MET A 90 2.29 -7.27 22.28
N THR A 91 3.24 -6.64 22.99
CA THR A 91 4.31 -7.31 23.73
C THR A 91 3.83 -8.19 24.88
N ASP A 92 2.63 -7.93 25.39
CA ASP A 92 2.04 -8.64 26.52
C ASP A 92 1.13 -9.79 26.04
N LEU A 93 0.97 -9.93 24.72
CA LEU A 93 0.10 -10.91 24.09
C LEU A 93 0.92 -12.03 23.43
N PRO A 94 0.40 -13.27 23.41
CA PRO A 94 0.94 -14.33 22.57
C PRO A 94 0.66 -14.03 21.10
N GLN A 95 1.51 -14.55 20.20
CA GLN A 95 1.46 -14.28 18.76
C GLN A 95 0.06 -14.44 18.14
N ALA A 96 -0.67 -15.49 18.54
CA ALA A 96 -2.01 -15.77 18.04
C ALA A 96 -3.04 -14.67 18.37
N LEU A 97 -2.76 -13.81 19.37
CA LEU A 97 -3.63 -12.74 19.82
C LEU A 97 -3.11 -11.34 19.49
N HIS A 98 -1.91 -11.19 18.87
CA HIS A 98 -1.31 -9.89 18.58
C HIS A 98 -2.25 -8.93 17.84
N GLY A 99 -3.12 -9.44 16.97
CA GLY A 99 -4.09 -8.63 16.24
C GLY A 99 -5.02 -7.81 17.13
N ILE A 100 -5.32 -8.28 18.36
CA ILE A 100 -6.18 -7.56 19.32
C ILE A 100 -5.61 -6.18 19.65
N ALA A 101 -4.29 -6.05 19.79
CA ALA A 101 -3.65 -4.79 20.17
C ALA A 101 -3.87 -3.64 19.17
N TYR A 102 -4.28 -3.97 17.94
CA TYR A 102 -4.47 -3.02 16.83
C TYR A 102 -5.92 -2.93 16.35
N MET A 103 -6.83 -3.69 16.98
CA MET A 103 -8.24 -3.67 16.61
C MET A 103 -8.89 -2.35 17.00
N LYS A 104 -9.90 -1.96 16.22
CA LYS A 104 -10.81 -0.88 16.60
C LYS A 104 -11.45 -1.22 17.95
N HIS A 105 -11.32 -0.32 18.90
CA HIS A 105 -11.89 -0.47 20.23
C HIS A 105 -12.97 0.59 20.51
N LEU A 106 -13.74 0.33 21.55
CA LEU A 106 -14.70 1.26 22.14
C LEU A 106 -14.54 1.26 23.65
N ASN A 107 -14.35 2.44 24.23
CA ASN A 107 -14.46 2.61 25.68
C ASN A 107 -15.94 2.58 26.07
N VAL A 108 -16.29 1.73 27.03
CA VAL A 108 -17.64 1.69 27.59
C VAL A 108 -17.55 1.95 29.07
N HIS A 109 -18.06 3.10 29.49
CA HIS A 109 -18.02 3.57 30.86
C HIS A 109 -19.17 2.98 31.68
N THR A 110 -18.94 2.67 32.96
CA THR A 110 -19.99 2.20 33.88
C THR A 110 -20.70 3.33 34.62
N ASP A 111 -20.32 4.60 34.41
CA ASP A 111 -21.03 5.75 34.98
C ASP A 111 -22.30 6.10 34.17
N GLU A 112 -23.38 6.41 34.88
CA GLU A 112 -24.73 6.59 34.30
C GLU A 112 -24.79 7.68 33.21
N ALA A 113 -23.91 8.69 33.27
CA ALA A 113 -23.91 9.82 32.35
C ALA A 113 -23.39 9.46 30.96
N ARG A 114 -22.42 8.53 30.87
CA ARG A 114 -21.78 8.13 29.61
C ARG A 114 -22.21 6.76 29.11
N TYR A 115 -22.60 5.86 30.01
CA TYR A 115 -22.94 4.46 29.67
C TYR A 115 -23.98 4.34 28.55
N GLN A 116 -25.04 5.17 28.56
CA GLN A 116 -26.06 5.14 27.52
C GLN A 116 -25.55 5.58 26.15
N ALA A 117 -24.67 6.59 26.09
CA ALA A 117 -24.08 7.05 24.84
C ALA A 117 -23.14 6.00 24.25
N ASP A 118 -22.32 5.37 25.09
CA ASP A 118 -21.41 4.31 24.70
C ASP A 118 -22.16 3.07 24.20
N LEU A 119 -23.27 2.70 24.85
CA LEU A 119 -24.14 1.62 24.39
C LEU A 119 -24.80 1.92 23.04
N ILE A 120 -25.20 3.18 22.79
CA ILE A 120 -25.72 3.59 21.47
C ILE A 120 -24.62 3.47 20.41
N GLN A 121 -23.39 3.86 20.72
CA GLN A 121 -22.26 3.73 19.80
C GLN A 121 -21.93 2.26 19.53
N LEU A 122 -21.90 1.42 20.56
CA LEU A 122 -21.71 -0.02 20.44
C LEU A 122 -22.82 -0.66 19.57
N ALA A 123 -24.08 -0.29 19.82
CA ALA A 123 -25.21 -0.79 19.03
C ALA A 123 -25.10 -0.38 17.55
N LYS A 124 -24.69 0.86 17.25
CA LYS A 124 -24.44 1.30 15.87
C LYS A 124 -23.32 0.52 15.19
N ILE A 125 -22.23 0.22 15.92
CA ILE A 125 -21.12 -0.59 15.41
C ILE A 125 -21.61 -2.00 15.08
N ILE A 126 -22.35 -2.63 16.00
CA ILE A 126 -22.91 -3.97 15.81
C ILE A 126 -23.87 -3.99 14.61
N ASP A 127 -24.81 -3.04 14.52
CA ASP A 127 -25.80 -2.96 13.45
C ASP A 127 -25.13 -2.72 12.07
N ALA A 128 -24.12 -1.86 12.00
CA ALA A 128 -23.35 -1.64 10.79
C ALA A 128 -22.65 -2.91 10.29
N HIS A 129 -22.09 -3.72 11.20
CA HIS A 129 -21.46 -4.99 10.83
C HIS A 129 -22.49 -6.03 10.36
N ILE A 130 -23.63 -6.12 11.04
CA ILE A 130 -24.72 -7.04 10.67
C ILE A 130 -25.32 -6.68 9.30
N ASN A 131 -25.50 -5.40 9.03
CA ASN A 131 -26.19 -4.95 7.81
C ASN A 131 -25.28 -4.95 6.56
N ARG A 132 -23.94 -5.01 6.71
CA ARG A 132 -22.98 -5.17 5.59
C ARG A 132 -23.05 -6.54 4.90
N HIS A 133 -23.71 -7.55 5.48
CA HIS A 133 -23.76 -8.92 4.96
C HIS A 133 -25.18 -9.43 4.67
N LYS A 134 -26.21 -8.58 4.78
CA LYS A 134 -27.50 -8.87 4.19
C LYS A 134 -27.42 -8.60 2.70
N THR A 135 -27.44 -9.64 1.87
CA THR A 135 -27.92 -9.49 0.49
C THR A 135 -29.25 -8.75 0.55
N PRO A 136 -29.48 -7.71 -0.28
CA PRO A 136 -30.70 -6.95 -0.19
C PRO A 136 -31.87 -7.88 -0.54
N ALA A 137 -32.63 -8.27 0.49
CA ALA A 137 -33.97 -8.75 0.29
C ALA A 137 -34.75 -7.59 -0.35
N SER A 138 -35.19 -7.85 -1.58
CA SER A 138 -36.01 -6.98 -2.41
C SER A 138 -37.02 -6.15 -1.61
N GLY A 139 -36.98 -4.83 -1.80
CA GLY A 139 -38.14 -3.96 -1.57
C GLY A 139 -37.98 -2.88 -0.49
N PHE A 140 -37.16 -1.86 -0.74
CA PHE A 140 -37.40 -0.52 -0.17
C PHE A 140 -37.09 0.56 -1.23
N PRO A 141 -38.00 1.52 -1.49
CA PRO A 141 -37.84 2.46 -2.59
C PRO A 141 -36.79 3.54 -2.25
N VAL A 142 -35.68 3.49 -2.99
CA VAL A 142 -34.49 4.37 -2.91
C VAL A 142 -34.81 5.88 -3.07
N ASN A 143 -35.99 6.22 -3.59
CA ASN A 143 -36.38 7.60 -3.85
C ASN A 143 -36.72 8.42 -2.59
N LEU A 144 -37.00 7.79 -1.43
CA LEU A 144 -37.37 8.52 -0.21
C LEU A 144 -36.14 9.01 0.59
N VAL A 145 -35.04 8.26 0.56
CA VAL A 145 -33.79 8.61 1.27
C VAL A 145 -33.06 9.75 0.54
N LEU A 146 -33.10 9.75 -0.80
CA LEU A 146 -32.52 10.82 -1.62
C LEU A 146 -33.25 12.16 -1.39
N PHE A 147 -34.57 12.14 -1.19
CA PHE A 147 -35.37 13.36 -0.99
C PHE A 147 -35.14 14.02 0.37
N VAL A 148 -34.91 13.23 1.43
CA VAL A 148 -34.63 13.75 2.78
C VAL A 148 -33.22 14.34 2.88
N LEU A 149 -32.24 13.75 2.19
CA LEU A 149 -30.87 14.28 2.12
C LEU A 149 -30.80 15.60 1.33
N ILE A 150 -31.54 15.73 0.24
CA ILE A 150 -31.59 16.99 -0.56
C ILE A 150 -32.25 18.12 0.25
N ILE A 151 -33.27 17.84 1.06
CA ILE A 151 -33.92 18.84 1.91
C ILE A 151 -33.02 19.26 3.08
N LEU A 152 -32.28 18.33 3.69
CA LEU A 152 -31.32 18.63 4.75
C LEU A 152 -30.12 19.44 4.24
N PHE A 153 -29.68 19.20 2.99
CA PHE A 153 -28.62 19.98 2.35
C PHE A 153 -29.10 21.38 1.94
N ALA A 154 -30.36 21.53 1.51
CA ALA A 154 -30.94 22.83 1.17
C ALA A 154 -31.20 23.73 2.40
N LEU A 155 -31.40 23.14 3.58
CA LEU A 155 -31.62 23.88 4.84
C LEU A 155 -30.32 24.40 5.49
N PHE A 156 -29.14 23.92 5.08
CA PHE A 156 -27.85 24.38 5.62
C PHE A 156 -27.27 25.60 4.86
N ILE A 157 -27.87 26.02 3.75
CA ILE A 157 -27.40 27.16 2.93
C ILE A 157 -28.07 28.49 3.32
N ILE A 158 -29.03 28.48 4.24
CA ILE A 158 -29.73 29.70 4.67
C ILE A 158 -29.47 29.94 6.16
N LEU A 159 -28.30 30.51 6.50
CA LEU A 159 -28.05 31.43 7.63
C LEU A 159 -26.54 31.57 7.90
N VAL A 160 -25.84 32.33 7.03
CA VAL A 160 -24.62 33.03 7.43
C VAL A 160 -24.72 34.46 6.86
N PRO A 161 -24.64 35.52 7.69
CA PRO A 161 -24.61 36.90 7.19
C PRO A 161 -23.27 37.22 6.53
N ASN A 162 -23.34 37.94 5.39
CA ASN A 162 -22.20 38.60 4.75
C ASN A 162 -21.61 39.70 5.65
N ASP A 163 -20.27 39.78 5.71
CA ASP A 163 -19.50 41.01 5.46
C ASP A 163 -17.99 40.71 5.38
N ASP A 164 -17.42 40.89 4.17
CA ASP A 164 -16.13 41.53 3.79
C ASP A 164 -15.52 40.81 2.55
N PRO A 165 -15.14 41.50 1.45
CA PRO A 165 -14.65 40.84 0.25
C PRO A 165 -13.13 40.71 0.32
N THR A 166 -12.64 39.68 1.02
CA THR A 166 -11.33 39.12 0.72
C THR A 166 -11.45 38.16 -0.45
N VAL A 167 -10.51 38.26 -1.39
CA VAL A 167 -10.44 37.49 -2.64
C VAL A 167 -10.61 36.00 -2.33
N PRO A 168 -11.46 35.22 -3.05
CA PRO A 168 -11.58 33.80 -2.81
C PRO A 168 -10.22 33.15 -3.09
N VAL A 169 -9.55 32.67 -2.04
CA VAL A 169 -8.42 31.76 -2.20
C VAL A 169 -9.02 30.46 -2.71
N ASP A 170 -8.80 30.15 -3.99
CA ASP A 170 -9.25 28.90 -4.60
C ASP A 170 -8.50 27.74 -3.92
N GLY A 171 -9.10 27.13 -2.90
CA GLY A 171 -8.48 26.08 -2.10
C GLY A 171 -9.41 25.54 -1.02
N MET A 172 -9.19 24.29 -0.62
CA MET A 172 -9.91 23.64 0.46
C MET A 172 -9.24 23.93 1.82
N ASN A 173 -10.05 24.19 2.84
CA ASN A 173 -9.60 24.30 4.23
C ASN A 173 -9.37 22.89 4.78
N VAL A 174 -8.13 22.57 5.11
CA VAL A 174 -7.73 21.26 5.69
C VAL A 174 -7.51 21.32 7.20
N GLY A 175 -7.90 22.43 7.83
CA GLY A 175 -7.79 22.64 9.25
C GLY A 175 -6.36 22.97 9.69
N LYS A 176 -5.98 22.50 10.88
CA LYS A 176 -4.70 22.80 11.53
C LYS A 176 -3.74 21.61 11.59
N THR A 177 -4.10 20.50 10.96
CA THR A 177 -3.30 19.27 10.89
C THR A 177 -3.25 18.81 9.44
N VAL A 178 -2.05 18.50 8.96
CA VAL A 178 -1.85 17.92 7.63
C VAL A 178 -2.06 16.42 7.72
N GLN A 179 -3.12 15.90 7.09
CA GLN A 179 -3.38 14.47 7.02
C GLN A 179 -2.83 13.88 5.72
N ILE A 180 -2.04 12.82 5.84
CA ILE A 180 -1.44 12.09 4.72
C ILE A 180 -1.80 10.61 4.83
N GLY A 181 -2.29 10.03 3.74
CA GLY A 181 -2.62 8.62 3.68
C GLY A 181 -1.35 7.79 3.49
N VAL A 182 -1.30 6.61 4.10
CA VAL A 182 -0.22 5.66 3.85
C VAL A 182 -0.83 4.31 3.45
N ALA A 183 -0.57 3.89 2.22
CA ALA A 183 -0.98 2.57 1.73
C ALA A 183 0.20 1.60 1.87
N VAL A 184 0.12 0.68 2.83
CA VAL A 184 1.21 -0.28 3.15
C VAL A 184 0.73 -1.71 2.99
N SER A 185 1.63 -2.69 3.10
CA SER A 185 1.23 -4.09 3.29
C SER A 185 1.81 -4.63 4.60
N LEU A 186 0.95 -5.21 5.46
CA LEU A 186 1.31 -5.74 6.78
C LEU A 186 0.95 -7.22 6.95
N ASN A 187 0.74 -7.91 5.84
CA ASN A 187 0.53 -9.36 5.84
C ASN A 187 1.84 -10.10 6.22
N PRO A 188 1.78 -11.36 6.69
CA PRO A 188 2.96 -12.09 7.16
C PRO A 188 4.12 -12.16 6.16
N ASP A 189 3.84 -12.20 4.86
CA ASP A 189 4.85 -12.34 3.80
C ASP A 189 5.53 -11.01 3.44
N THR A 190 4.94 -9.88 3.83
CA THR A 190 5.39 -8.53 3.44
C THR A 190 5.62 -7.60 4.62
N ILE A 191 5.37 -8.06 5.85
CA ILE A 191 5.40 -7.23 7.06
C ILE A 191 6.74 -6.54 7.28
N ASP A 192 7.86 -7.18 6.95
CA ASP A 192 9.19 -6.58 7.10
C ASP A 192 9.39 -5.40 6.14
N GLN A 193 8.89 -5.51 4.91
CA GLN A 193 8.93 -4.44 3.91
C GLN A 193 7.93 -3.33 4.26
N GLY A 194 6.73 -3.69 4.72
CA GLY A 194 5.72 -2.73 5.20
C GLY A 194 6.23 -1.90 6.38
N ASN A 195 6.85 -2.55 7.36
CA ASN A 195 7.49 -1.88 8.48
C ASN A 195 8.67 -1.02 8.02
N THR A 196 9.48 -1.49 7.06
CA THR A 196 10.57 -0.70 6.47
C THR A 196 10.04 0.60 5.84
N LEU A 197 8.90 0.54 5.12
CA LEU A 197 8.22 1.72 4.57
C LEU A 197 7.79 2.68 5.68
N ILE A 198 7.04 2.19 6.68
CA ILE A 198 6.54 2.99 7.81
C ILE A 198 7.69 3.64 8.59
N ASN A 199 8.75 2.88 8.83
CA ASN A 199 9.93 3.34 9.55
C ASN A 199 10.65 4.48 8.81
N GLY A 200 10.68 4.46 7.48
CA GLY A 200 11.17 5.59 6.68
C GLY A 200 10.37 6.87 6.88
N LEU A 201 9.04 6.76 6.93
CA LEU A 201 8.15 7.90 7.24
C LEU A 201 8.35 8.40 8.66
N PHE A 202 8.52 7.49 9.62
CA PHE A 202 8.81 7.84 11.01
C PHE A 202 10.12 8.63 11.14
N LEU A 203 11.19 8.20 10.45
CA LEU A 203 12.47 8.92 10.45
C LEU A 203 12.31 10.34 9.86
N ALA A 204 11.50 10.51 8.82
CA ALA A 204 11.19 11.83 8.26
C ALA A 204 10.47 12.71 9.29
N LEU A 205 9.41 12.21 9.91
CA LEU A 205 8.65 12.95 10.93
C LEU A 205 9.45 13.25 12.20
N GLN A 206 10.39 12.38 12.58
CA GLN A 206 11.30 12.65 13.70
C GLN A 206 12.15 13.90 13.44
N THR A 207 12.57 14.11 12.19
CA THR A 207 13.36 15.28 11.78
C THR A 207 12.51 16.50 11.44
N ARG A 208 11.30 16.28 10.90
CA ARG A 208 10.39 17.30 10.39
C ARG A 208 8.94 16.91 10.71
N PRO A 209 8.45 17.20 11.93
CA PRO A 209 7.09 16.81 12.35
C PRO A 209 5.99 17.74 11.82
N ASP A 210 6.37 18.94 11.36
CA ASP A 210 5.44 19.98 10.90
C ASP A 210 5.75 20.39 9.46
N VAL A 211 4.69 20.76 8.74
CA VAL A 211 4.75 21.64 7.57
C VAL A 211 4.72 23.10 8.04
N ILE A 212 5.56 23.96 7.47
CA ILE A 212 5.60 25.39 7.81
C ILE A 212 5.06 26.24 6.65
N VAL A 213 3.94 26.93 6.87
CA VAL A 213 3.30 27.81 5.87
C VAL A 213 3.01 29.16 6.49
N ASP A 214 3.46 30.24 5.86
CA ASP A 214 3.31 31.63 6.32
C ASP A 214 3.75 31.84 7.78
N GLY A 215 4.74 31.06 8.24
CA GLY A 215 5.25 31.09 9.61
C GLY A 215 4.43 30.30 10.64
N ASN A 216 3.30 29.71 10.25
CA ASN A 216 2.49 28.80 11.05
C ASN A 216 2.99 27.36 10.92
N ARG A 217 2.84 26.59 11.99
CA ARG A 217 3.21 25.16 12.05
C ARG A 217 1.96 24.30 11.98
N TYR A 218 1.96 23.34 11.06
CA TYR A 218 0.90 22.37 10.87
C TYR A 218 1.46 20.97 11.10
N PRO A 219 1.11 20.32 12.23
CA PRO A 219 1.55 18.96 12.51
C PRO A 219 1.09 17.99 11.42
N VAL A 220 1.96 17.05 11.08
CA VAL A 220 1.66 15.99 10.11
C VAL A 220 1.14 14.75 10.83
N ASP A 221 0.01 14.22 10.36
CA ASP A 221 -0.60 12.98 10.84
C ASP A 221 -0.74 11.96 9.70
N LEU A 222 -0.44 10.70 9.99
CA LEU A 222 -0.39 9.62 9.01
C LEU A 222 -1.56 8.65 9.20
N ILE A 223 -2.43 8.56 8.20
CA ILE A 223 -3.54 7.60 8.16
C ILE A 223 -3.05 6.36 7.42
N THR A 224 -2.57 5.37 8.18
CA THR A 224 -1.99 4.13 7.61
C THR A 224 -3.04 3.05 7.44
N LEU A 225 -3.16 2.50 6.22
CA LEU A 225 -4.08 1.41 5.89
C LEU A 225 -3.36 0.28 5.15
N ASP A 226 -3.73 -0.95 5.49
CA ASP A 226 -3.12 -2.17 4.97
C ASP A 226 -3.82 -2.66 3.68
N THR A 227 -3.08 -2.68 2.57
CA THR A 227 -3.51 -3.22 1.28
C THR A 227 -3.40 -4.75 1.22
N ASN A 228 -2.76 -5.36 2.21
CA ASN A 228 -2.47 -6.79 2.31
C ASN A 228 -1.71 -7.32 1.09
N CYS A 229 -1.03 -6.46 0.32
CA CYS A 229 -0.37 -6.78 -0.95
C CYS A 229 -1.32 -7.45 -1.96
N THR A 230 -2.61 -7.08 -1.97
CA THR A 230 -3.61 -7.65 -2.89
C THR A 230 -4.27 -6.56 -3.72
N SER A 231 -4.82 -6.94 -4.89
CA SER A 231 -5.61 -6.02 -5.71
C SER A 231 -6.85 -5.52 -4.94
N LEU A 232 -7.59 -6.43 -4.30
CA LEU A 232 -8.82 -6.08 -3.57
C LEU A 232 -8.52 -5.19 -2.35
N GLY A 233 -7.48 -5.50 -1.58
CA GLY A 233 -7.08 -4.67 -0.45
C GLY A 233 -6.64 -3.27 -0.90
N ALA A 234 -5.89 -3.16 -2.00
CA ALA A 234 -5.51 -1.87 -2.55
C ALA A 234 -6.69 -1.02 -3.02
N VAL A 235 -7.69 -1.63 -3.68
CA VAL A 235 -8.94 -0.95 -4.06
C VAL A 235 -9.65 -0.42 -2.81
N ARG A 236 -9.83 -1.25 -1.79
CA ARG A 236 -10.49 -0.86 -0.53
C ARG A 236 -9.76 0.27 0.19
N VAL A 237 -8.43 0.22 0.21
CA VAL A 237 -7.60 1.28 0.82
C VAL A 237 -7.73 2.58 0.02
N ALA A 238 -7.66 2.52 -1.31
CA ALA A 238 -7.81 3.69 -2.16
C ALA A 238 -9.19 4.35 -1.98
N GLU A 239 -10.27 3.57 -2.00
CA GLU A 239 -11.63 4.08 -1.75
C GLU A 239 -11.78 4.71 -0.36
N ALA A 240 -11.14 4.13 0.67
CA ALA A 240 -11.19 4.65 2.02
C ALA A 240 -10.42 5.97 2.15
N LEU A 241 -9.23 6.08 1.55
CA LEU A 241 -8.42 7.29 1.59
C LEU A 241 -9.03 8.41 0.73
N THR A 242 -9.57 8.11 -0.44
CA THR A 242 -10.18 9.14 -1.31
C THR A 242 -11.57 9.58 -0.84
N ALA A 243 -12.18 8.85 0.11
CA ALA A 243 -13.43 9.27 0.76
C ALA A 243 -13.23 10.39 1.80
N ASP A 244 -12.00 10.60 2.29
CA ASP A 244 -11.67 11.69 3.20
C ASP A 244 -11.22 12.92 2.41
N PRO A 245 -12.03 13.99 2.32
CA PRO A 245 -11.67 15.17 1.56
C PRO A 245 -10.43 15.85 2.14
N LEU A 246 -10.12 15.73 3.44
CA LEU A 246 -9.04 16.45 4.12
C LEU A 246 -7.64 15.87 3.86
N LEU A 247 -7.56 14.64 3.33
CA LEU A 247 -6.30 14.00 2.98
C LEU A 247 -5.61 14.69 1.80
N LEU A 248 -4.35 15.11 1.96
CA LEU A 248 -3.62 15.86 0.93
C LEU A 248 -2.93 15.00 -0.13
N GLY A 249 -2.58 13.76 0.22
CA GLY A 249 -1.94 12.82 -0.69
C GLY A 249 -1.74 11.46 -0.03
N VAL A 250 -1.19 10.52 -0.80
CA VAL A 250 -0.92 9.16 -0.34
C VAL A 250 0.54 8.79 -0.57
N ILE A 251 1.19 8.26 0.46
CA ILE A 251 2.50 7.61 0.35
C ILE A 251 2.30 6.09 0.26
N GLY A 252 2.99 5.43 -0.67
CA GLY A 252 2.72 4.05 -1.07
C GLY A 252 1.99 4.00 -2.43
N PRO A 253 1.37 2.87 -2.82
CA PRO A 253 1.45 1.56 -2.18
C PRO A 253 2.85 0.93 -2.21
N LEU A 254 3.03 -0.15 -1.42
CA LEU A 254 4.26 -0.96 -1.36
C LEU A 254 4.37 -1.96 -2.54
N CYS A 255 3.30 -2.67 -2.84
CA CYS A 255 3.32 -3.79 -3.78
C CYS A 255 2.88 -3.40 -5.19
N GLU A 256 3.52 -3.94 -6.22
CA GLU A 256 3.18 -3.69 -7.64
C GLU A 256 1.71 -3.97 -7.96
N VAL A 257 1.17 -5.07 -7.42
CA VAL A 257 -0.25 -5.43 -7.58
C VAL A 257 -1.17 -4.40 -6.93
N SER A 258 -0.75 -3.81 -5.81
CA SER A 258 -1.50 -2.76 -5.12
C SER A 258 -1.42 -1.44 -5.88
N CYS A 259 -0.24 -1.06 -6.37
CA CYS A 259 -0.06 0.14 -7.19
C CYS A 259 -0.92 0.07 -8.45
N THR A 260 -0.85 -1.04 -9.20
CA THR A 260 -1.62 -1.24 -10.43
C THR A 260 -3.13 -1.21 -10.18
N ALA A 261 -3.60 -1.87 -9.11
CA ALA A 261 -5.04 -1.98 -8.83
C ALA A 261 -5.67 -0.69 -8.30
N SER A 262 -4.88 0.22 -7.71
CA SER A 262 -5.40 1.44 -7.06
C SER A 262 -5.16 2.73 -7.84
N ALA A 263 -4.20 2.76 -8.78
CA ALA A 263 -3.78 3.98 -9.47
C ALA A 263 -4.94 4.75 -10.13
N SER A 264 -5.86 4.05 -10.82
CA SER A 264 -7.00 4.69 -11.48
C SER A 264 -8.03 5.29 -10.51
N ILE A 265 -8.15 4.74 -9.29
CA ILE A 265 -9.04 5.26 -8.25
C ILE A 265 -8.50 6.58 -7.74
N TYR A 266 -7.19 6.66 -7.46
CA TYR A 266 -6.55 7.90 -7.06
C TYR A 266 -6.60 8.97 -8.16
N GLU A 267 -6.35 8.59 -9.41
CA GLU A 267 -6.45 9.51 -10.55
C GLU A 267 -7.88 10.05 -10.71
N THR A 268 -8.89 9.19 -10.70
CA THR A 268 -10.30 9.58 -10.84
C THR A 268 -10.74 10.56 -9.76
N ASN A 269 -10.22 10.41 -8.54
CA ASN A 269 -10.54 11.29 -7.41
C ASN A 269 -9.54 12.47 -7.26
N GLY A 270 -8.51 12.56 -8.11
CA GLY A 270 -7.54 13.64 -8.09
C GLY A 270 -6.55 13.62 -6.92
N TYR A 271 -6.29 12.48 -6.30
CA TYR A 271 -5.32 12.36 -5.19
C TYR A 271 -3.94 11.98 -5.72
N ALA A 272 -2.93 12.80 -5.44
CA ALA A 272 -1.54 12.43 -5.70
C ALA A 272 -1.13 11.22 -4.84
N VAL A 273 -0.40 10.32 -5.50
CA VAL A 273 0.22 9.14 -4.90
C VAL A 273 1.72 9.26 -5.14
N ILE A 274 2.52 8.97 -4.11
CA ILE A 274 3.97 8.89 -4.20
C ILE A 274 4.39 7.52 -3.68
N SER A 275 4.70 6.59 -4.58
CA SER A 275 5.15 5.26 -4.20
C SER A 275 6.67 5.23 -3.95
N PRO A 276 7.12 4.71 -2.80
CA PRO A 276 8.53 4.49 -2.51
C PRO A 276 9.01 3.09 -2.92
N ALA A 277 8.19 2.30 -3.62
CA ALA A 277 8.47 0.87 -3.82
C ALA A 277 8.07 0.28 -5.18
N CYS A 278 7.06 0.84 -5.86
CA CYS A 278 6.59 0.29 -7.14
C CYS A 278 7.39 0.82 -8.34
N GLN A 279 8.02 -0.09 -9.06
CA GLN A 279 8.98 0.17 -10.13
C GLN A 279 8.45 -0.19 -11.53
N THR A 280 7.25 -0.78 -11.66
CA THR A 280 6.64 -1.11 -12.97
C THR A 280 6.58 0.14 -13.88
N PRO A 281 7.01 0.06 -15.15
CA PRO A 281 7.12 1.23 -16.05
C PRO A 281 5.87 2.10 -16.15
N ASN A 282 4.72 1.50 -16.48
CA ASN A 282 3.53 2.27 -16.89
C ASN A 282 2.71 2.87 -15.73
N LEU A 283 3.15 2.76 -14.48
CA LEU A 283 2.44 3.36 -13.34
C LEU A 283 2.37 4.89 -13.41
N THR A 284 3.37 5.53 -14.02
CA THR A 284 3.43 6.99 -14.17
C THR A 284 2.64 7.53 -15.37
N THR A 285 1.98 6.64 -16.13
CA THR A 285 0.98 7.06 -17.13
C THR A 285 -0.26 7.68 -16.46
N PHE A 286 -0.53 7.33 -15.20
CA PHE A 286 -1.49 8.03 -14.36
C PHE A 286 -0.89 9.37 -13.92
N SER A 287 -1.62 10.45 -14.19
CA SER A 287 -1.21 11.84 -13.93
C SER A 287 -1.00 12.15 -12.45
N THR A 288 -1.65 11.39 -11.56
CA THR A 288 -1.52 11.53 -10.11
C THR A 288 -0.52 10.57 -9.48
N PHE A 289 0.01 9.59 -10.23
CA PHE A 289 0.98 8.62 -9.71
C PHE A 289 2.40 9.14 -9.91
N ASN A 290 3.14 9.22 -8.82
CA ASN A 290 4.54 9.63 -8.77
C ASN A 290 5.32 8.58 -7.96
N ARG A 291 6.64 8.56 -8.09
CA ARG A 291 7.48 7.66 -7.29
C ARG A 291 8.85 8.23 -6.99
N THR A 292 9.33 7.94 -5.79
CA THR A 292 10.70 8.23 -5.33
C THR A 292 11.63 7.04 -5.47
N VAL A 293 11.10 5.84 -5.77
CA VAL A 293 11.91 4.70 -6.22
C VAL A 293 12.16 4.79 -7.73
N PRO A 294 13.35 4.37 -8.22
CA PRO A 294 13.61 4.22 -9.64
C PRO A 294 12.64 3.32 -10.39
N SER A 295 12.34 3.71 -11.63
CA SER A 295 11.60 2.87 -12.58
C SER A 295 12.45 1.72 -13.12
N ARG A 296 11.84 0.54 -13.31
CA ARG A 296 12.44 -0.51 -14.13
C ARG A 296 12.46 -0.19 -15.63
N THR A 297 11.89 0.93 -16.06
CA THR A 297 12.15 1.45 -17.42
C THR A 297 13.66 1.61 -17.64
N GLY A 298 14.41 2.08 -16.64
CA GLY A 298 15.86 2.27 -16.75
C GLY A 298 16.61 0.99 -17.12
N VAL A 299 16.24 -0.15 -16.53
CA VAL A 299 16.88 -1.44 -16.86
C VAL A 299 16.53 -1.93 -18.26
N ALA A 300 15.31 -1.66 -18.75
CA ALA A 300 14.92 -1.99 -20.12
C ALA A 300 15.63 -1.10 -21.15
N VAL A 301 15.84 0.18 -20.82
CA VAL A 301 16.62 1.13 -21.65
C VAL A 301 18.07 0.69 -21.72
N ALA A 302 18.72 0.43 -20.58
CA ALA A 302 20.10 -0.05 -20.54
C ALA A 302 20.29 -1.36 -21.31
N ALA A 303 19.33 -2.29 -21.20
CA ALA A 303 19.33 -3.53 -21.97
C ALA A 303 19.24 -3.28 -23.49
N ALA A 304 18.41 -2.34 -23.92
CA ALA A 304 18.26 -2.00 -25.33
C ALA A 304 19.51 -1.30 -25.87
N ASP A 305 20.08 -0.35 -25.13
CA ASP A 305 21.31 0.34 -25.49
C ASP A 305 22.48 -0.63 -25.63
N TYR A 306 22.62 -1.56 -24.68
CA TYR A 306 23.63 -2.60 -24.77
C TYR A 306 23.39 -3.54 -25.97
N ALA A 307 22.15 -3.98 -26.20
CA ALA A 307 21.82 -4.82 -27.35
C ALA A 307 22.14 -4.14 -28.70
N GLN A 308 21.95 -2.83 -28.81
CA GLN A 308 22.31 -2.04 -29.99
C GLN A 308 23.83 -1.96 -30.25
N THR A 309 24.66 -2.16 -29.22
CA THR A 309 26.12 -2.29 -29.41
C THR A 309 26.52 -3.64 -30.02
N LEU A 310 25.68 -4.66 -29.83
CA LEU A 310 25.94 -6.03 -30.31
C LEU A 310 25.40 -6.24 -31.73
N THR A 311 24.22 -5.72 -32.01
CA THR A 311 23.54 -6.03 -33.28
C THR A 311 22.53 -4.96 -33.70
N THR A 312 22.00 -5.11 -34.92
CA THR A 312 20.94 -4.26 -35.47
C THR A 312 19.54 -4.74 -35.03
N PRO A 313 18.51 -3.87 -34.98
CA PRO A 313 17.15 -4.27 -34.63
C PRO A 313 16.59 -5.46 -35.42
N GLN A 314 16.98 -5.67 -36.68
CA GLN A 314 16.53 -6.81 -37.50
C GLN A 314 17.04 -8.18 -36.98
N ASN A 315 18.12 -8.17 -36.20
CA ASN A 315 18.71 -9.35 -35.58
C ASN A 315 18.46 -9.39 -34.06
N THR A 316 17.60 -8.49 -33.56
CA THR A 316 17.12 -8.49 -32.19
C THR A 316 15.69 -9.02 -32.17
N LEU A 317 15.43 -9.97 -31.27
CA LEU A 317 14.10 -10.49 -31.03
C LEU A 317 13.66 -10.13 -29.60
N VAL A 318 12.46 -9.59 -29.47
CA VAL A 318 11.82 -9.35 -28.17
C VAL A 318 10.76 -10.41 -27.95
N ILE A 319 10.80 -11.10 -26.82
CA ILE A 319 9.77 -12.05 -26.42
C ILE A 319 9.25 -11.61 -25.05
N HIS A 320 7.93 -11.54 -24.89
CA HIS A 320 7.35 -11.33 -23.57
C HIS A 320 6.14 -12.22 -23.31
N ASP A 321 5.95 -12.59 -22.05
CA ASP A 321 4.78 -13.34 -21.62
C ASP A 321 3.57 -12.44 -21.28
N GLU A 322 2.48 -13.06 -20.81
CA GLU A 322 1.21 -12.37 -20.56
C GLU A 322 1.22 -11.43 -19.35
N GLN A 323 2.31 -11.39 -18.57
CA GLN A 323 2.39 -10.51 -17.41
C GLN A 323 2.44 -9.03 -17.83
N ILE A 324 1.75 -8.19 -17.06
CA ILE A 324 1.72 -6.74 -17.28
C ILE A 324 3.15 -6.16 -17.26
N ILE A 325 3.93 -6.49 -16.23
CA ILE A 325 5.31 -6.01 -16.10
C ILE A 325 6.20 -6.48 -17.27
N ALA A 326 6.01 -7.70 -17.75
CA ALA A 326 6.77 -8.25 -18.88
C ALA A 326 6.51 -7.46 -20.17
N ARG A 327 5.23 -7.24 -20.48
CA ARG A 327 4.81 -6.41 -21.63
C ARG A 327 5.35 -4.99 -21.51
N ASP A 328 5.25 -4.38 -20.33
CA ASP A 328 5.66 -2.99 -20.11
C ASP A 328 7.18 -2.83 -20.27
N LEU A 329 7.98 -3.78 -19.79
CA LEU A 329 9.44 -3.81 -19.97
C LEU A 329 9.83 -4.08 -21.43
N ALA A 330 9.11 -4.95 -22.13
CA ALA A 330 9.30 -5.17 -23.57
C ALA A 330 9.02 -3.89 -24.37
N GLN A 331 7.95 -3.16 -24.04
CA GLN A 331 7.62 -1.90 -24.69
C GLN A 331 8.69 -0.83 -24.44
N ALA A 332 9.20 -0.72 -23.21
CA ALA A 332 10.29 0.19 -22.86
C ALA A 332 11.58 -0.11 -23.64
N PHE A 333 11.93 -1.40 -23.78
CA PHE A 333 13.06 -1.85 -24.59
C PHE A 333 12.89 -1.51 -26.08
N ILE A 334 11.72 -1.81 -26.65
CA ILE A 334 11.40 -1.55 -28.07
C ILE A 334 11.47 -0.05 -28.39
N ALA A 335 11.05 0.80 -27.46
CA ALA A 335 11.00 2.25 -27.65
C ALA A 335 12.38 2.90 -27.87
N GLN A 336 13.47 2.23 -27.52
CA GLN A 336 14.84 2.72 -27.78
C GLN A 336 15.29 2.52 -29.23
N TYR A 337 14.61 1.65 -29.99
CA TYR A 337 14.99 1.39 -31.37
C TYR A 337 14.31 2.36 -32.34
N PRO A 338 15.04 2.95 -33.31
CA PRO A 338 14.43 3.77 -34.36
C PRO A 338 13.55 2.94 -35.30
N THR A 339 13.81 1.64 -35.39
CA THR A 339 12.96 0.66 -36.10
C THR A 339 12.76 -0.51 -35.16
N ALA A 340 11.50 -0.78 -34.80
CA ALA A 340 11.17 -1.79 -33.81
C ALA A 340 11.70 -3.18 -34.19
N PRO A 341 12.33 -3.91 -33.25
CA PRO A 341 12.67 -5.32 -33.45
C PRO A 341 11.42 -6.18 -33.59
N GLN A 342 11.59 -7.40 -34.12
CA GLN A 342 10.52 -8.39 -34.11
C GLN A 342 10.10 -8.65 -32.66
N THR A 343 8.79 -8.72 -32.40
CA THR A 343 8.23 -8.97 -31.07
C THR A 343 7.27 -10.15 -31.11
N ILE A 344 7.43 -11.08 -30.17
CA ILE A 344 6.54 -12.23 -29.99
C ILE A 344 5.92 -12.16 -28.59
N THR A 345 4.59 -12.22 -28.52
CA THR A 345 3.87 -12.38 -27.26
C THR A 345 3.54 -13.85 -27.06
N ILE A 346 3.82 -14.38 -25.87
CA ILE A 346 3.54 -15.77 -25.52
C ILE A 346 2.53 -15.85 -24.37
N ASN A 347 1.76 -16.94 -24.31
CA ASN A 347 0.99 -17.33 -23.15
C ASN A 347 1.58 -18.62 -22.60
N THR A 348 2.22 -18.55 -21.43
CA THR A 348 2.99 -19.70 -20.90
C THR A 348 2.15 -20.94 -20.61
N THR A 349 0.84 -20.81 -20.37
CA THR A 349 -0.04 -21.95 -20.10
C THR A 349 -0.43 -22.72 -21.36
N GLN A 350 -0.25 -22.11 -22.54
CA GLN A 350 -0.61 -22.66 -23.84
C GLN A 350 0.60 -22.72 -24.78
N LEU A 351 1.79 -22.48 -24.25
CA LEU A 351 3.00 -22.33 -25.06
C LEU A 351 3.45 -23.67 -25.63
N ASP A 352 3.45 -23.75 -26.96
CA ASP A 352 4.15 -24.77 -27.71
C ASP A 352 5.55 -24.23 -28.05
N PHE A 353 6.58 -24.77 -27.40
CA PHE A 353 7.96 -24.36 -27.63
C PHE A 353 8.48 -24.77 -29.00
N ASP A 354 8.01 -25.87 -29.59
CA ASP A 354 8.47 -26.28 -30.92
C ASP A 354 7.94 -25.29 -31.97
N ALA A 355 6.68 -24.85 -31.83
CA ALA A 355 6.10 -23.80 -32.65
C ALA A 355 6.82 -22.46 -32.43
N LEU A 356 7.08 -22.06 -31.18
CA LEU A 356 7.83 -20.84 -30.89
C LEU A 356 9.22 -20.86 -31.56
N MET A 357 9.97 -21.95 -31.42
CA MET A 357 11.31 -22.05 -32.00
C MET A 357 11.29 -22.05 -33.54
N ALA A 358 10.20 -22.50 -34.17
CA ALA A 358 10.03 -22.41 -35.62
C ALA A 358 9.81 -20.96 -36.11
N ASP A 359 9.23 -20.10 -35.27
CA ASP A 359 9.01 -18.67 -35.57
C ASP A 359 10.24 -17.79 -35.30
N ILE A 360 11.23 -18.29 -34.55
CA ILE A 360 12.48 -17.59 -34.23
C ILE A 360 13.45 -17.70 -35.41
N LEU A 361 13.58 -16.62 -36.19
CA LEU A 361 14.43 -16.59 -37.38
C LEU A 361 15.80 -15.94 -37.08
N ASN A 362 16.79 -16.75 -36.68
CA ASN A 362 18.21 -16.39 -36.52
C ASN A 362 18.50 -15.06 -35.78
N PRO A 363 17.93 -14.80 -34.58
CA PRO A 363 18.32 -13.63 -33.79
C PRO A 363 19.77 -13.76 -33.31
N GLN A 364 20.48 -12.64 -33.21
CA GLN A 364 21.76 -12.56 -32.50
C GLN A 364 21.55 -12.20 -31.02
N VAL A 365 20.50 -11.42 -30.74
CA VAL A 365 20.09 -11.04 -29.38
C VAL A 365 18.62 -11.38 -29.18
N VAL A 366 18.31 -12.03 -28.06
CA VAL A 366 16.95 -12.23 -27.58
C VAL A 366 16.79 -11.48 -26.26
N TYR A 367 15.89 -10.50 -26.22
CA TYR A 367 15.43 -9.90 -24.97
C TYR A 367 14.15 -10.61 -24.52
N PHE A 368 14.21 -11.25 -23.35
CA PHE A 368 13.08 -12.00 -22.80
C PHE A 368 12.54 -11.33 -21.54
N ALA A 369 11.27 -10.99 -21.54
CA ALA A 369 10.54 -10.48 -20.38
C ALA A 369 9.45 -11.48 -19.97
N GLY A 370 9.62 -12.19 -18.87
CA GLY A 370 8.63 -13.17 -18.42
C GLY A 370 9.15 -14.05 -17.30
N ARG A 371 8.40 -15.11 -16.99
CA ARG A 371 8.76 -16.04 -15.89
C ARG A 371 10.06 -16.81 -16.13
N ALA A 372 10.77 -17.04 -15.03
CA ALA A 372 12.04 -17.78 -14.97
C ALA A 372 11.98 -19.16 -15.64
N ALA A 373 10.95 -19.97 -15.38
CA ALA A 373 10.84 -21.31 -15.98
C ALA A 373 10.74 -21.28 -17.51
N THR A 374 10.01 -20.30 -18.06
CA THR A 374 9.88 -20.11 -19.51
C THR A 374 11.18 -19.58 -20.12
N ALA A 375 11.86 -18.66 -19.43
CA ALA A 375 13.18 -18.18 -19.83
C ALA A 375 14.21 -19.33 -19.89
N ALA A 376 14.19 -20.24 -18.91
CA ALA A 376 15.09 -21.38 -18.84
C ALA A 376 14.88 -22.37 -19.99
N GLU A 377 13.63 -22.72 -20.29
CA GLU A 377 13.30 -23.58 -21.42
C GLU A 377 13.58 -22.90 -22.78
N LEU A 378 13.38 -21.59 -22.88
CA LEU A 378 13.83 -20.84 -24.06
C LEU A 378 15.35 -20.92 -24.22
N ARG A 379 16.11 -20.67 -23.15
CA ARG A 379 17.57 -20.69 -23.17
C ARG A 379 18.12 -22.04 -23.63
N SER A 380 17.52 -23.15 -23.18
CA SER A 380 17.96 -24.52 -23.52
C SER A 380 17.77 -24.86 -25.01
N ARG A 381 16.92 -24.11 -25.72
CA ARG A 381 16.61 -24.30 -27.16
C ARG A 381 17.29 -23.29 -28.07
N LEU A 382 17.72 -22.14 -27.54
CA LEU A 382 18.51 -21.15 -28.28
C LEU A 382 19.91 -21.71 -28.58
N ALA A 383 20.44 -21.35 -29.74
CA ALA A 383 21.83 -21.66 -30.08
C ALA A 383 22.80 -20.95 -29.11
N ASP A 384 23.98 -21.54 -28.90
CA ASP A 384 24.96 -21.05 -27.90
C ASP A 384 25.51 -19.66 -28.21
N ASP A 385 25.49 -19.23 -29.48
CA ASP A 385 25.95 -17.92 -29.94
C ASP A 385 24.89 -16.82 -29.83
N VAL A 386 23.65 -17.16 -29.46
CA VAL A 386 22.58 -16.18 -29.22
C VAL A 386 22.76 -15.57 -27.83
N THR A 387 22.88 -14.25 -27.77
CA THR A 387 22.89 -13.52 -26.50
C THR A 387 21.47 -13.42 -25.95
N LEU A 388 21.22 -14.02 -24.78
CA LEU A 388 19.97 -13.86 -24.04
C LEU A 388 20.12 -12.75 -22.99
N ILE A 389 19.22 -11.77 -23.03
CA ILE A 389 19.08 -10.71 -22.02
C ILE A 389 17.73 -10.88 -21.33
N LEU A 390 17.72 -11.05 -20.00
CA LEU A 390 16.49 -11.14 -19.21
C LEU A 390 16.07 -9.77 -18.68
N ALA A 391 14.79 -9.45 -18.83
CA ALA A 391 14.18 -8.24 -18.23
C ALA A 391 13.97 -8.38 -16.70
N LEU A 392 13.81 -9.62 -16.24
CA LEU A 392 13.52 -10.00 -14.87
C LEU A 392 14.58 -11.03 -14.43
N PRO A 393 15.74 -10.59 -13.92
CA PRO A 393 16.70 -11.51 -13.33
C PRO A 393 16.12 -12.11 -12.04
N ASP A 394 16.06 -13.43 -11.99
CA ASP A 394 15.53 -14.22 -10.87
C ASP A 394 16.45 -15.44 -10.66
N ASP A 395 16.74 -15.80 -9.42
CA ASP A 395 17.62 -16.95 -9.10
C ASP A 395 16.99 -18.29 -9.51
N ASP A 396 15.65 -18.36 -9.59
CA ASP A 396 14.95 -19.53 -10.09
C ASP A 396 15.30 -19.81 -11.56
N TYR A 397 15.62 -18.77 -12.36
CA TYR A 397 16.07 -18.96 -13.74
C TYR A 397 17.35 -19.80 -13.80
N ILE A 398 18.32 -19.48 -12.95
CA ILE A 398 19.58 -20.21 -12.87
C ILE A 398 19.32 -21.65 -12.42
N THR A 399 18.43 -21.83 -11.45
CA THR A 399 18.03 -23.15 -10.93
C THR A 399 17.40 -24.01 -12.02
N PHE A 400 16.49 -23.45 -12.82
CA PHE A 400 15.82 -24.18 -13.90
C PHE A 400 16.71 -24.42 -15.12
N ALA A 401 17.52 -23.45 -15.52
CA ALA A 401 18.37 -23.55 -16.71
C ALA A 401 19.67 -24.33 -16.46
N GLY A 402 20.11 -24.43 -15.20
CA GLY A 402 21.35 -25.11 -14.84
C GLY A 402 22.55 -24.56 -15.62
N GLN A 403 23.35 -25.44 -16.23
CA GLN A 403 24.52 -25.04 -17.01
C GLN A 403 24.17 -24.16 -18.23
N ALA A 404 22.97 -24.28 -18.79
CA ALA A 404 22.55 -23.47 -19.93
C ALA A 404 22.38 -21.98 -19.56
N ALA A 405 22.24 -21.66 -18.28
CA ALA A 405 22.12 -20.28 -17.79
C ALA A 405 23.40 -19.46 -18.06
N GLU A 406 24.56 -20.12 -18.15
CA GLU A 406 25.87 -19.47 -18.25
C GLU A 406 25.93 -18.47 -19.41
N GLY A 407 26.43 -17.28 -19.12
CA GLY A 407 26.57 -16.20 -20.08
C GLY A 407 25.32 -15.34 -20.27
N THR A 408 24.17 -15.74 -19.73
CA THR A 408 22.92 -14.94 -19.78
C THR A 408 23.11 -13.61 -19.09
N LEU A 409 22.63 -12.54 -19.73
CA LEU A 409 22.77 -11.18 -19.27
C LEU A 409 21.46 -10.67 -18.66
N ALA A 410 21.55 -9.71 -17.76
CA ALA A 410 20.43 -8.91 -17.31
C ALA A 410 20.94 -7.54 -16.82
N PHE A 411 20.03 -6.65 -16.51
CA PHE A 411 20.33 -5.35 -15.92
C PHE A 411 19.55 -5.20 -14.63
N GLU A 412 20.18 -4.58 -13.64
CA GLU A 412 19.57 -4.28 -12.36
C GLU A 412 19.72 -2.79 -12.04
N LEU A 413 18.80 -2.31 -11.20
CA LEU A 413 18.91 -0.98 -10.60
C LEU A 413 19.95 -1.03 -9.48
N VAL A 414 20.78 -0.01 -9.42
CA VAL A 414 21.76 0.14 -8.34
C VAL A 414 21.17 1.05 -7.29
N ASP A 415 21.14 0.54 -6.06
CA ASP A 415 20.68 1.32 -4.92
C ASP A 415 21.62 2.50 -4.65
N PRO A 416 21.08 3.64 -4.18
CA PRO A 416 21.89 4.77 -3.78
C PRO A 416 22.78 4.41 -2.59
N PRO A 417 23.90 5.12 -2.38
CA PRO A 417 24.74 4.93 -1.19
C PRO A 417 24.00 5.43 0.05
N LEU A 418 23.61 4.51 0.94
CA LEU A 418 22.77 4.80 2.13
C LEU A 418 23.48 4.58 3.47
N ASP A 419 24.81 4.37 3.50
CA ASP A 419 25.54 3.88 4.69
C ASP A 419 25.22 4.64 5.99
N GLU A 420 25.23 5.98 5.96
CA GLU A 420 24.93 6.82 7.12
C GLU A 420 23.46 6.68 7.56
N PHE A 421 22.53 6.73 6.61
CA PHE A 421 21.10 6.64 6.89
C PHE A 421 20.68 5.21 7.31
N ALA A 422 21.32 4.18 6.75
CA ALA A 422 21.17 2.78 7.16
C ALA A 422 21.64 2.59 8.61
N THR A 423 22.75 3.25 9.00
CA THR A 423 23.23 3.25 10.38
C THR A 423 22.23 3.92 11.31
N GLN A 424 21.67 5.07 10.93
CA GLN A 424 20.61 5.74 11.69
C GLN A 424 19.38 4.84 11.83
N TYR A 425 18.92 4.21 10.75
CA TYR A 425 17.80 3.27 10.79
C TYR A 425 18.06 2.14 11.80
N ALA A 426 19.22 1.48 11.70
CA ALA A 426 19.56 0.36 12.56
C ALA A 426 19.64 0.75 14.03
N GLN A 427 20.11 1.97 14.34
CA GLN A 427 20.13 2.50 15.70
C GLN A 427 18.73 2.82 16.23
N THR A 428 17.87 3.42 15.41
CA THR A 428 16.51 3.79 15.82
C THR A 428 15.64 2.55 16.07
N PHE A 429 15.68 1.57 15.18
CA PHE A 429 14.79 0.41 15.21
C PHE A 429 15.42 -0.86 15.79
N GLN A 430 16.70 -0.79 16.18
CA GLN A 430 17.47 -1.91 16.74
C GLN A 430 17.51 -3.14 15.82
N THR A 431 17.36 -2.93 14.50
CA THR A 431 17.39 -3.95 13.46
C THR A 431 17.79 -3.32 12.11
N PRO A 432 18.56 -4.00 11.24
CA PRO A 432 18.81 -3.50 9.90
C PRO A 432 17.50 -3.37 9.09
N ALA A 433 17.49 -2.46 8.12
CA ALA A 433 16.38 -2.35 7.17
C ALA A 433 16.32 -3.59 6.28
N ALA A 434 15.12 -4.07 5.96
CA ALA A 434 14.93 -5.22 5.08
C ALA A 434 15.17 -4.88 3.60
N SER A 435 15.06 -3.60 3.24
CA SER A 435 15.22 -3.10 1.88
C SER A 435 15.53 -1.60 1.92
N PRO A 436 15.97 -0.96 0.82
CA PRO A 436 16.17 0.49 0.73
C PRO A 436 14.86 1.31 0.76
N VAL A 437 13.68 0.67 0.81
CA VAL A 437 12.36 1.35 0.78
C VAL A 437 12.22 2.42 1.87
N TYR A 438 12.84 2.25 3.04
CA TYR A 438 12.82 3.28 4.10
C TYR A 438 13.38 4.62 3.62
N ALA A 439 14.43 4.60 2.79
CA ALA A 439 15.04 5.82 2.28
C ALA A 439 14.15 6.49 1.23
N TYR A 440 13.56 5.71 0.32
CA TYR A 440 12.60 6.22 -0.65
C TYR A 440 11.32 6.75 0.02
N SER A 441 10.88 6.14 1.14
CA SER A 441 9.75 6.63 1.95
C SER A 441 10.05 7.94 2.63
N TYR A 442 11.26 8.08 3.21
CA TYR A 442 11.72 9.33 3.80
C TYR A 442 11.67 10.47 2.77
N ASP A 443 12.17 10.22 1.57
CA ASP A 443 12.16 11.16 0.47
C ASP A 443 10.74 11.44 -0.05
N ALA A 444 9.88 10.42 -0.11
CA ALA A 444 8.48 10.57 -0.54
C ALA A 444 7.70 11.51 0.38
N LEU A 445 7.85 11.36 1.70
CA LEU A 445 7.18 12.22 2.66
C LEU A 445 7.72 13.65 2.62
N ASN A 446 9.04 13.82 2.55
CA ASN A 446 9.64 15.16 2.45
C ASN A 446 9.24 15.88 1.15
N MET A 447 9.22 15.17 0.02
CA MET A 447 8.73 15.72 -1.24
C MET A 447 7.26 16.18 -1.15
N LEU A 448 6.40 15.40 -0.48
CA LEU A 448 5.01 15.81 -0.26
C LEU A 448 4.92 17.04 0.65
N MET A 449 5.69 17.07 1.74
CA MET A 449 5.71 18.22 2.65
C MET A 449 6.23 19.49 1.97
N ASP A 450 7.30 19.40 1.17
CA ASP A 450 7.85 20.54 0.41
C ASP A 450 6.83 21.12 -0.58
N THR A 451 6.08 20.24 -1.24
CA THR A 451 5.06 20.65 -2.21
C THR A 451 3.81 21.23 -1.54
N ILE A 452 3.46 20.76 -0.33
CA ILE A 452 2.45 21.40 0.52
C ILE A 452 2.92 22.80 0.92
N GLU A 453 4.15 22.95 1.44
CA GLU A 453 4.70 24.25 1.84
C GLU A 453 4.77 25.24 0.67
N ALA A 454 5.03 24.76 -0.54
CA ALA A 454 5.11 25.58 -1.74
C ALA A 454 3.75 26.01 -2.30
N THR A 455 2.65 25.32 -1.96
CA THR A 455 1.35 25.52 -2.62
C THR A 455 0.21 25.92 -1.68
N ALA A 456 0.36 25.70 -0.38
CA ALA A 456 -0.63 26.08 0.61
C ALA A 456 -0.41 27.53 1.09
N VAL A 457 -1.46 28.09 1.69
CA VAL A 457 -1.44 29.37 2.39
C VAL A 457 -2.17 29.24 3.72
N THR A 458 -1.96 30.18 4.63
CA THR A 458 -2.73 30.26 5.87
C THR A 458 -3.87 31.27 5.75
N ASP A 459 -5.10 30.89 6.14
CA ASP A 459 -6.22 31.84 6.28
C ASP A 459 -6.14 32.67 7.57
N ASP A 460 -7.02 33.66 7.71
CA ASP A 460 -7.07 34.57 8.86
C ASP A 460 -7.34 33.85 10.21
N ASP A 461 -7.96 32.66 10.17
CA ASP A 461 -8.25 31.81 11.34
C ASP A 461 -7.08 30.86 11.68
N GLY A 462 -6.00 30.91 10.90
CA GLY A 462 -4.82 30.07 11.05
C GLY A 462 -4.97 28.67 10.46
N ASN A 463 -5.98 28.42 9.62
CA ASN A 463 -6.15 27.14 8.94
C ASN A 463 -5.31 27.08 7.67
N LEU A 464 -4.87 25.87 7.32
CA LEU A 464 -4.19 25.60 6.08
C LEU A 464 -5.21 25.54 4.93
N ILE A 465 -5.00 26.36 3.91
CA ILE A 465 -5.78 26.37 2.67
C ILE A 465 -4.90 25.86 1.54
N ILE A 466 -5.39 24.86 0.79
CA ILE A 466 -4.61 24.28 -0.30
C ILE A 466 -5.50 23.88 -1.48
N ASN A 467 -5.01 24.07 -2.69
CA ASN A 467 -5.67 23.61 -3.90
C ASN A 467 -5.11 22.26 -4.34
N ARG A 468 -5.95 21.21 -4.37
CA ARG A 468 -5.52 19.85 -4.71
C ARG A 468 -4.89 19.75 -6.10
N ALA A 469 -5.43 20.45 -7.09
CA ALA A 469 -4.86 20.44 -8.44
C ALA A 469 -3.48 21.13 -8.48
N SER A 470 -3.31 22.21 -7.71
CA SER A 470 -2.01 22.89 -7.58
C SER A 470 -0.98 22.04 -6.85
N LEU A 471 -1.38 21.33 -5.79
CA LEU A 471 -0.53 20.34 -5.11
C LEU A 471 -0.08 19.23 -6.07
N ASN A 472 -1.02 18.63 -6.82
CA ASN A 472 -0.69 17.59 -7.81
C ASN A 472 0.29 18.10 -8.86
N ALA A 473 0.09 19.32 -9.37
CA ALA A 473 0.99 19.94 -10.34
C ALA A 473 2.39 20.19 -9.74
N ALA A 474 2.46 20.65 -8.49
CA ALA A 474 3.73 20.89 -7.80
C ALA A 474 4.50 19.59 -7.53
N ILE A 475 3.83 18.52 -7.10
CA ILE A 475 4.44 17.19 -6.96
C ILE A 475 4.98 16.71 -8.29
N ARG A 476 4.17 16.80 -9.35
CA ARG A 476 4.54 16.31 -10.68
C ARG A 476 5.71 17.08 -11.30
N ALA A 477 5.87 18.36 -10.92
CA ALA A 477 6.97 19.23 -11.35
C ALA A 477 8.13 19.30 -10.35
N TYR A 478 8.11 18.51 -9.27
CA TYR A 478 9.05 18.63 -8.16
C TYR A 478 10.51 18.43 -8.61
N SER A 479 11.39 19.26 -8.06
CA SER A 479 12.84 19.16 -8.17
C SER A 479 13.44 19.53 -6.81
N GLY A 480 14.28 18.63 -6.26
CA GLY A 480 14.84 18.79 -4.93
C GLY A 480 15.95 17.78 -4.64
N GLN A 481 16.46 17.83 -3.41
CA GLN A 481 17.51 16.92 -2.94
C GLN A 481 16.93 16.01 -1.85
N GLY A 482 16.93 14.70 -2.10
CA GLY A 482 16.63 13.68 -1.12
C GLY A 482 17.89 13.00 -0.59
N ILE A 483 17.69 12.07 0.34
CA ILE A 483 18.76 11.18 0.83
C ILE A 483 19.11 10.08 -0.18
N THR A 484 18.20 9.76 -1.10
CA THR A 484 18.43 8.81 -2.19
C THR A 484 19.08 9.44 -3.42
N GLY A 485 19.35 10.76 -3.37
CA GLY A 485 19.93 11.52 -4.47
C GLY A 485 19.04 12.68 -4.89
N ALA A 486 19.34 13.28 -6.05
CA ALA A 486 18.51 14.35 -6.58
C ALA A 486 17.18 13.78 -7.07
N LEU A 487 16.07 14.41 -6.69
CA LEU A 487 14.73 14.07 -7.12
C LEU A 487 14.28 15.06 -8.19
N ASN A 488 13.89 14.59 -9.38
CA ASN A 488 13.48 15.42 -10.50
C ASN A 488 12.32 14.76 -11.28
N CYS A 489 11.08 15.07 -10.92
CA CYS A 489 9.89 14.43 -11.50
C CYS A 489 9.63 14.83 -12.95
N ASN A 490 10.16 15.97 -13.44
CA ASN A 490 10.11 16.43 -14.83
C ASN A 490 8.74 16.30 -15.53
N ASN A 491 7.65 16.50 -14.79
CA ASN A 491 6.26 16.31 -15.22
C ASN A 491 5.88 14.86 -15.60
N THR A 492 6.77 13.88 -15.43
CA THR A 492 6.50 12.47 -15.70
C THR A 492 6.06 11.71 -14.47
N GLY A 493 6.37 12.19 -13.26
CA GLY A 493 6.13 11.45 -12.01
C GLY A 493 7.24 10.42 -11.71
N GLU A 494 8.25 10.33 -12.58
CA GLU A 494 9.51 9.61 -12.34
C GLU A 494 10.46 10.55 -11.59
N CYS A 495 10.44 10.53 -10.26
CA CYS A 495 11.19 11.51 -9.49
C CYS A 495 12.61 11.05 -9.18
N ALA A 496 12.86 9.74 -9.06
CA ALA A 496 14.17 9.22 -8.71
C ALA A 496 15.16 9.28 -9.88
N GLN A 497 16.42 9.61 -9.60
CA GLN A 497 17.52 9.22 -10.46
C GLN A 497 17.78 7.72 -10.35
N TYR A 498 18.30 7.12 -11.42
CA TYR A 498 18.62 5.71 -11.44
C TYR A 498 20.00 5.49 -12.05
N HIS A 499 20.68 4.48 -11.55
CA HIS A 499 21.87 3.91 -12.18
C HIS A 499 21.58 2.44 -12.45
N THR A 500 22.11 1.93 -13.55
CA THR A 500 21.98 0.51 -13.88
C THR A 500 23.33 -0.17 -13.90
N ARG A 501 23.32 -1.49 -13.72
CA ARG A 501 24.50 -2.32 -13.85
C ARG A 501 24.18 -3.55 -14.68
N LEU A 502 25.10 -3.91 -15.58
CA LEU A 502 25.07 -5.19 -16.26
C LEU A 502 25.43 -6.30 -15.27
N ILE A 503 24.59 -7.32 -15.22
CA ILE A 503 24.88 -8.57 -14.53
C ILE A 503 24.89 -9.74 -15.51
N GLN A 504 25.72 -10.72 -15.24
CA GLN A 504 25.86 -11.92 -16.06
C GLN A 504 25.88 -13.16 -15.18
N VAL A 505 25.23 -14.23 -15.64
CA VAL A 505 25.37 -15.54 -15.02
C VAL A 505 26.78 -16.08 -15.28
N GLN A 506 27.57 -16.23 -14.21
CA GLN A 506 28.87 -16.86 -14.23
C GLN A 506 29.00 -17.88 -13.11
N ASN A 507 29.48 -19.08 -13.43
CA ASN A 507 29.66 -20.18 -12.46
C ASN A 507 28.38 -20.49 -11.66
N GLY A 508 27.21 -20.38 -12.29
CA GLY A 508 25.92 -20.68 -11.65
C GLY A 508 25.42 -19.61 -10.68
N GLY A 509 25.83 -18.35 -10.83
CA GLY A 509 25.29 -17.23 -10.07
C GLY A 509 25.34 -15.92 -10.86
N TRP A 510 24.51 -14.94 -10.49
CA TRP A 510 24.62 -13.59 -11.02
C TRP A 510 25.91 -12.93 -10.54
N THR A 511 26.68 -12.38 -11.47
CA THR A 511 27.92 -11.66 -11.20
C THR A 511 27.86 -10.28 -11.83
N HIS A 512 28.46 -9.30 -11.16
CA HIS A 512 28.49 -7.93 -11.63
C HIS A 512 29.49 -7.78 -12.78
N GLY A 513 29.05 -7.19 -13.89
CA GLY A 513 29.93 -6.71 -14.94
C GLY A 513 30.73 -5.49 -14.46
N ASP A 514 31.80 -5.17 -15.20
CA ASP A 514 32.63 -3.99 -14.91
C ASP A 514 31.85 -2.70 -15.23
N GLY A 515 31.64 -1.83 -14.22
CA GLY A 515 31.16 -0.46 -14.38
C GLY A 515 29.65 -0.23 -14.14
N LEU A 516 29.30 1.02 -13.79
CA LEU A 516 27.93 1.53 -13.79
C LEU A 516 27.57 2.03 -15.20
N LEU A 517 26.32 1.86 -15.60
CA LEU A 517 25.75 2.44 -16.81
C LEU A 517 24.76 3.52 -16.36
N ASP A 518 25.11 4.76 -16.69
CA ASP A 518 24.35 5.98 -16.37
C ASP A 518 23.28 6.27 -17.42
#